data_AF-J2XVD9-F1
#
_entry.id   AF-J2XVD9-F1
#
_cell.length_a   1.000
_cell.length_b   1.000
_cell.length_c   1.000
_cell.angle_alpha   90.00
_cell.angle_beta   90.00
_cell.angle_gamma   90.00
#
_symmetry.space_group_name_H-M   'P 1'
#
loop_
_entity.id
_entity.type
_entity.pdbx_description
1 polymer ?
#
loop_
_entity_poly.entity_id
_entity_poly.type
_entity_poly.pdbx_seq_one_letter_code
_entity_poly.pdbx_strand_id
1 'polypeptide(L)' 'MVVGIDRFREYFKDYQGSYVLIGGVAASITMDLLDEAFRTTKDLDIVLVVEALNLQFVDQFWKFIKDGGYTIR' A
#
# COMPACT_ATOMS: atom_id res chain seq x y z
N MET A 1 11.54 8.15 4.74
CA MET A 1 10.37 8.08 3.83
C MET A 1 10.40 6.75 3.09
N VAL A 2 9.36 5.92 3.24
CA VAL A 2 9.24 4.63 2.54
C VAL A 2 9.10 4.88 1.04
N VAL A 3 9.88 4.17 0.21
CA VAL A 3 9.81 4.34 -1.24
C VAL A 3 8.47 3.79 -1.75
N GLY A 4 7.69 4.62 -2.45
CA GLY A 4 6.45 4.21 -3.12
C GLY A 4 5.17 4.32 -2.29
N ILE A 5 5.25 4.61 -0.99
CA ILE A 5 4.05 4.73 -0.13
C ILE A 5 3.12 5.87 -0.54
N ASP A 6 3.68 7.03 -0.91
CA ASP A 6 2.86 8.18 -1.28
C ASP A 6 2.16 7.95 -2.62
N ARG A 7 2.81 7.24 -3.54
CA ARG A 7 2.19 6.81 -4.79
C ARG A 7 1.06 5.81 -4.54
N PHE A 8 1.26 4.86 -3.63
CA PHE A 8 0.21 3.93 -3.23
C PHE A 8 -0.99 4.67 -2.61
N ARG A 9 -0.74 5.59 -1.67
CA ARG A 9 -1.78 6.44 -1.06
C ARG A 9 -2.59 7.19 -2.10
N GLU A 10 -1.94 7.79 -3.10
CA GLU A 10 -2.63 8.52 -4.16
C GLU A 10 -3.47 7.58 -5.05
N TYR A 11 -2.93 6.41 -5.43
CA TYR A 11 -3.66 5.45 -6.26
C TYR A 11 -4.93 4.91 -5.60
N PHE A 12 -4.95 4.83 -4.27
CA PHE A 12 -6.03 4.18 -3.51
C PHE A 12 -6.75 5.09 -2.51
N LYS A 13 -6.62 6.42 -2.65
CA LYS A 13 -7.23 7.41 -1.75
C LYS A 13 -8.73 7.25 -1.57
N ASP A 14 -9.43 6.78 -2.61
CA ASP A 14 -10.88 6.58 -2.62
C ASP A 14 -11.30 5.16 -2.19
N TYR A 15 -10.34 4.31 -1.82
CA TYR A 15 -10.55 2.88 -1.54
C TYR A 15 -10.00 2.44 -0.17
N GLN A 16 -9.93 3.36 0.80
CA GLN A 16 -9.33 3.14 2.12
C GLN A 16 -9.97 1.98 2.91
N GLY A 17 -11.23 1.61 2.61
CA GLY A 17 -11.92 0.48 3.23
C GLY A 17 -11.64 -0.89 2.57
N SER A 18 -10.98 -0.91 1.41
CA SER A 18 -10.77 -2.14 0.63
C SER A 18 -9.44 -2.84 0.93
N TYR A 19 -8.55 -2.22 1.71
CA TYR A 19 -7.24 -2.77 2.03
C TYR A 19 -6.71 -2.30 3.40
N VAL A 20 -5.72 -3.04 3.92
CA VAL A 20 -4.92 -2.63 5.07
C VAL A 20 -3.45 -2.80 4.71
N LEU A 21 -2.65 -1.75 4.92
CA LEU A 21 -1.19 -1.84 4.85
C LEU A 21 -0.67 -2.46 6.13
N ILE A 22 0.16 -3.49 5.99
CA ILE A 22 0.77 -4.21 7.11
C ILE A 22 2.30 -4.23 6.96
N GLY A 23 2.96 -5.06 7.76
CA GLY A 23 4.41 -5.28 7.65
C GLY A 23 5.23 -4.04 7.99
N GLY A 24 6.41 -3.93 7.36
CA GLY A 24 7.39 -2.92 7.74
C GLY A 24 6.98 -1.49 7.38
N VAL A 25 6.11 -1.30 6.39
CA VAL A 25 5.58 0.03 6.03
C VAL A 25 4.65 0.55 7.12
N ALA A 26 3.73 -0.28 7.59
CA ALA A 26 2.86 0.08 8.72
C ALA A 26 3.67 0.40 9.98
N ALA A 27 4.67 -0.43 10.30
CA ALA A 27 5.56 -0.19 11.43
C ALA A 27 6.34 1.13 11.28
N SER A 28 6.87 1.43 10.08
CA SER A 28 7.60 2.68 9.84
C SER A 28 6.75 3.92 10.04
N ILE A 29 5.47 3.91 9.62
CA ILE A 29 4.55 5.04 9.82
C ILE A 29 4.32 5.27 11.31
N THR A 30 4.12 4.20 12.08
CA THR A 30 3.94 4.28 13.55
C THR A 30 5.18 4.82 14.25
N MET A 31 6.36 4.40 13.82
CA MET A 31 7.62 4.87 14.42
C MET A 31 7.94 6.31 14.06
N ASP A 32 7.63 6.75 12.83
CA ASP A 32 7.72 8.16 12.42
C ASP A 32 6.84 9.06 13.30
N LEU A 33 5.64 8.59 13.71
CA LEU A 33 4.78 9.31 14.66
C LEU A 33 5.36 9.42 16.08
N LEU A 34 6.29 8.53 16.44
CA LEU A 34 6.99 8.51 17.72
C LEU A 34 8.34 9.23 17.66
N ASP A 35 8.72 9.81 16.51
CA ASP A 35 10.03 10.41 16.24
C ASP A 35 11.22 9.43 16.46
N GLU A 36 10.95 8.13 16.26
CA GLU A 36 11.92 7.05 16.46
C GLU A 36 12.42 6.51 15.11
N ALA A 37 13.72 6.23 15.04
CA ALA A 37 14.33 5.72 13.82
C ALA A 37 13.91 4.27 13.54
N PHE A 38 13.34 4.01 12.36
CA PHE A 38 12.97 2.67 11.93
C PHE A 38 13.56 2.31 10.55
N ARG A 39 13.94 1.05 10.37
CA ARG A 39 14.47 0.57 9.10
C ARG A 39 13.34 0.49 8.06
N THR A 40 13.43 1.31 7.01
CA THR A 40 12.50 1.25 5.87
C THR A 40 12.59 -0.07 5.11
N THR A 41 11.45 -0.59 4.65
CA THR A 41 11.36 -1.72 3.72
C THR A 41 11.32 -1.24 2.27
N LYS A 42 11.62 -2.14 1.33
CA LYS A 42 11.51 -1.89 -0.11
C LYS A 42 10.16 -2.32 -0.70
N ASP A 43 9.44 -3.17 0.02
CA ASP A 43 8.23 -3.84 -0.45
C ASP A 43 7.00 -3.34 0.32
N LEU A 44 5.82 -3.53 -0.28
CA LEU A 44 4.52 -3.22 0.30
C LEU A 44 3.81 -4.52 0.67
N ASP A 45 3.51 -4.71 1.96
CA ASP A 45 2.69 -5.81 2.44
C ASP A 45 1.23 -5.32 2.59
N ILE A 46 0.31 -5.95 1.88
CA ILE A 46 -1.09 -5.49 1.77
C ILE A 46 -2.04 -6.66 2.03
N VAL A 47 -3.03 -6.47 2.90
CA VAL A 47 -4.19 -7.35 3.05
C VAL A 47 -5.38 -6.71 2.34
N LEU A 48 -6.11 -7.50 1.55
CA LEU A 48 -7.34 -7.06 0.89
C LEU A 48 -8.56 -7.45 1.71
N VAL A 49 -9.51 -6.52 1.87
CA VAL A 49 -10.77 -6.76 2.56
C VAL A 49 -11.79 -7.27 1.54
N VAL A 50 -11.90 -8.59 1.42
CA VAL A 50 -12.70 -9.27 0.36
C VAL A 50 -14.14 -8.76 0.30
N GLU A 51 -14.77 -8.55 1.45
CA GLU A 51 -16.16 -8.09 1.57
C GLU A 51 -16.37 -6.65 1.09
N ALA A 52 -15.30 -5.85 1.02
CA ALA A 52 -15.31 -4.45 0.58
C ALA A 52 -14.74 -4.29 -0.85
N LEU A 53 -14.46 -5.39 -1.55
CA LEU A 53 -13.99 -5.33 -2.93
C LEU A 53 -15.15 -5.06 -3.88
N ASN A 54 -14.90 -4.21 -4.87
CA ASN A 54 -15.79 -3.97 -5.99
C ASN A 54 -14.98 -3.95 -7.30
N LEU A 55 -15.67 -3.95 -8.44
CA LEU A 55 -15.01 -3.96 -9.76
C LEU A 55 -14.07 -2.77 -9.95
N GLN A 56 -14.46 -1.59 -9.47
CA GLN A 56 -13.68 -0.35 -9.62
C GLN A 56 -12.35 -0.43 -8.87
N PHE A 57 -12.37 -0.97 -7.65
CA PHE A 57 -11.16 -1.23 -6.88
C PHE A 57 -10.24 -2.22 -7.59
N VAL A 58 -10.79 -3.33 -8.10
CA VAL A 58 -10.00 -4.36 -8.80
C VAL A 58 -9.35 -3.78 -10.06
N ASP A 59 -10.08 -2.97 -10.82
CA ASP A 59 -9.54 -2.28 -12.00
C ASP A 59 -8.43 -1.29 -11.62
N GLN A 60 -8.64 -0.51 -10.56
CA GLN A 60 -7.63 0.42 -10.02
C GLN A 60 -6.39 -0.34 -9.53
N PHE A 61 -6.56 -1.49 -8.89
CA PHE A 61 -5.47 -2.32 -8.40
C PHE A 61 -4.65 -2.87 -9.56
N TRP A 62 -5.30 -3.39 -10.60
CA TRP A 62 -4.60 -3.83 -11.81
C TRP A 62 -3.89 -2.69 -12.54
N LYS A 63 -4.48 -1.49 -12.55
CA LYS A 63 -3.82 -0.29 -13.08
C LYS A 63 -2.54 0.02 -12.30
N PHE A 64 -2.59 -0.01 -10.97
CA PHE A 64 -1.42 0.19 -10.11
C PHE A 64 -0.29 -0.81 -10.43
N ILE A 65 -0.63 -2.11 -10.52
CA ILE A 65 0.33 -3.17 -10.85
C ILE A 65 0.99 -2.92 -12.21
N LYS A 66 0.19 -2.60 -13.24
CA LYS A 66 0.70 -2.34 -14.61
C LYS A 66 1.55 -1.08 -14.69
N ASP A 67 1.06 0.04 -14.14
CA ASP A 67 1.76 1.33 -14.17
C ASP A 67 3.05 1.30 -13.33
N GLY A 68 3.12 0.42 -12.32
CA GLY A 68 4.31 0.16 -11.52
C GLY A 68 5.30 -0.83 -12.15
N GLY A 69 4.94 -1.49 -13.26
CA GLY A 69 5.77 -2.49 -13.91
C GLY A 69 5.99 -3.75 -13.08
N TYR A 70 5.08 -4.06 -12.14
CA TYR A 70 5.16 -5.25 -11.32
C TYR A 70 4.91 -6.50 -12.17
N THR A 71 5.78 -7.50 -12.03
CA THR A 71 5.68 -8.79 -12.73
C THR A 71 5.82 -9.92 -11.73
N ILE A 72 5.16 -11.05 -12.00
CA ILE A 72 5.49 -12.30 -11.33
C ILE A 72 6.94 -12.65 -11.73
N ARG A 73 7.78 -12.98 -10.75
CA ARG A 73 9.14 -13.50 -10.99
C ARG A 73 9.19 -14.98 -10.71
#